data_AF-A0A7C4KBG6-F1
#
_entry.id   AF-A0A7C4KBG6-F1
#
_cell.length_a   1.000
_cell.length_b   1.000
_cell.length_c   1.000
_cell.angle_alpha   90.00
_cell.angle_beta   90.00
_cell.angle_gamma   90.00
#
_symmetry.space_group_name_H-M   'P 1'
#
loop_
_entity.id
_entity.type
_entity.pdbx_description
1 polymer ?
#
loop_
_entity_poly.entity_id
_entity_poly.type
_entity_poly.pdbx_seq_one_letter_code
_entity_poly.pdbx_strand_id
1 'polypeptide(L)'
;MTIWLIILAAGLITYAMRLSFIQIFERQQIPPSVLRALRFVPPAVLSAIIFPELVLQSGKMDFSPGNYRLLAGLLAALVAWRTKNVLLTILFGMAVIWLLQALG
;
A
#
# COMPACT_ATOMS: atom_id res chain seq x y z
N MET A 1 18.48 28.96 -1.56
CA MET A 1 17.97 29.25 -2.92
C MET A 1 17.62 27.99 -3.72
N THR A 2 18.25 26.85 -3.46
CA THR A 2 17.98 25.58 -4.18
C THR A 2 16.63 24.94 -3.86
N ILE A 3 16.13 25.06 -2.62
CA ILE A 3 14.85 24.45 -2.20
C ILE A 3 13.66 25.04 -2.96
N TRP A 4 13.64 26.37 -3.16
CA TRP A 4 12.58 27.04 -3.93
C TRP A 4 12.54 26.60 -5.40
N LEU A 5 13.70 26.39 -6.01
CA LEU A 5 13.82 25.84 -7.36
C LEU A 5 13.30 24.39 -7.43
N ILE A 6 13.62 23.55 -6.44
CA ILE A 6 13.12 22.17 -6.36
C ILE A 6 11.60 22.15 -6.19
N ILE A 7 11.05 22.99 -5.33
CA ILE A 7 9.60 23.07 -5.10
C ILE A 7 8.89 23.50 -6.40
N LEU A 8 9.39 24.53 -7.08
CA LEU A 8 8.82 24.99 -8.35
C LEU A 8 8.93 23.92 -9.43
N ALA A 9 10.10 23.29 -9.58
CA ALA A 9 10.31 22.23 -10.56
C ALA A 9 9.41 21.01 -10.28
N ALA A 10 9.34 20.54 -9.03
CA ALA A 10 8.49 19.42 -8.64
C ALA A 10 7.00 19.73 -8.83
N GLY A 11 6.58 20.95 -8.48
CA GLY A 11 5.23 21.45 -8.74
C GLY A 11 4.90 21.45 -10.24
N LEU A 12 5.79 22.01 -11.06
CA LEU A 12 5.62 22.08 -12.51
C LEU A 12 5.54 20.69 -13.15
N ILE A 13 6.42 19.77 -12.75
CA ILE A 13 6.45 18.39 -13.24
C ILE A 13 5.17 17.65 -12.84
N THR A 14 4.75 17.76 -11.58
CA THR A 14 3.51 17.12 -11.10
C THR A 14 2.30 17.66 -11.85
N TYR A 15 2.24 18.97 -12.05
CA TYR A 15 1.14 19.61 -12.78
C TYR A 15 1.15 19.22 -14.25
N ALA A 16 2.32 19.24 -14.90
CA ALA A 16 2.48 18.82 -16.29
C ALA A 16 2.08 17.36 -16.49
N MET A 17 2.45 16.46 -15.57
CA MET A 17 2.05 15.06 -15.63
C MET A 17 0.52 14.95 -15.53
N ARG A 18 -0.10 15.61 -14.55
CA ARG A 18 -1.56 15.62 -14.37
C ARG A 18 -2.29 16.22 -15.58
N LEU A 19 -1.79 17.32 -16.14
CA LEU A 19 -2.37 18.00 -17.30
C LEU A 19 -2.23 17.16 -18.57
N SER A 20 -1.10 16.46 -18.73
CA SER A 20 -0.87 15.56 -19.88
C SER A 20 -1.91 14.45 -19.88
N PHE A 21 -2.18 13.85 -18.72
CA PHE A 21 -3.28 12.89 -18.59
C PHE A 21 -4.64 13.54 -18.91
N ILE A 22 -4.95 14.73 -18.42
CA ILE A 22 -6.28 15.34 -18.69
C ILE A 22 -6.45 15.71 -20.17
N GLN A 23 -5.48 16.39 -20.79
CA GLN A 23 -5.51 16.84 -22.20
C GLN A 23 -5.51 15.68 -23.20
N ILE A 24 -4.72 14.63 -22.95
CA ILE A 24 -4.70 13.43 -23.82
C ILE A 24 -6.02 12.66 -23.70
N PHE A 25 -6.61 12.62 -22.49
CA PHE A 25 -7.82 11.84 -22.22
C PHE A 25 -9.11 12.56 -22.63
N GLU A 26 -9.10 13.89 -22.77
CA GLU A 26 -10.24 14.65 -23.29
C GLU A 26 -10.54 14.32 -24.77
N ARG A 27 -9.52 13.92 -25.54
CA ARG A 27 -9.67 13.53 -26.95
C ARG A 27 -9.95 12.04 -27.18
N GLN A 28 -9.74 11.18 -26.20
CA GLN A 28 -9.86 9.73 -26.36
C GLN A 28 -10.79 9.16 -25.30
N GLN A 29 -12.00 8.75 -25.72
CA GLN A 29 -12.96 8.05 -24.87
C GLN A 29 -12.28 6.84 -24.24
N ILE A 30 -12.04 6.88 -22.94
CA ILE A 30 -11.35 5.83 -22.20
C ILE A 30 -12.14 4.53 -22.39
N PRO A 31 -11.52 3.44 -22.88
CA PRO A 31 -12.23 2.18 -23.00
C PRO A 31 -12.69 1.73 -21.61
N PRO A 32 -13.93 1.23 -21.46
CA PRO A 32 -14.52 0.87 -20.16
C PRO A 32 -13.66 -0.13 -19.37
N SER A 33 -12.83 -0.93 -20.04
CA SER A 33 -11.85 -1.84 -19.45
C SER A 33 -10.77 -1.12 -18.63
N VAL A 34 -10.24 0.01 -19.12
CA VAL A 34 -9.20 0.78 -18.43
C VAL A 34 -9.79 1.50 -17.22
N LEU A 35 -10.99 2.08 -17.36
CA LEU A 35 -11.71 2.68 -16.23
C LEU A 35 -12.01 1.64 -15.14
N ARG A 36 -12.34 0.41 -15.55
CA ARG A 36 -12.51 -0.71 -14.63
C ARG A 36 -11.19 -1.09 -13.96
N ALA A 37 -10.06 -1.11 -14.65
CA ALA A 37 -8.75 -1.38 -14.05
C ALA A 37 -8.31 -0.28 -13.06
N LEU A 38 -8.55 1.00 -13.39
CA LEU A 38 -8.22 2.15 -12.54
C LEU A 38 -8.86 2.08 -11.15
N ARG A 39 -10.08 1.53 -11.03
CA ARG A 39 -10.75 1.36 -9.73
C ARG A 39 -10.01 0.38 -8.79
N PHE A 40 -9.19 -0.51 -9.35
CA PHE A 40 -8.40 -1.49 -8.59
C PHE A 40 -7.00 -0.98 -8.24
N VAL A 41 -6.60 0.18 -8.75
CA VAL A 41 -5.29 0.76 -8.45
C VAL A 41 -5.10 1.01 -6.95
N PRO A 42 -6.04 1.66 -6.23
CA PRO A 42 -5.84 1.90 -4.79
C PRO A 42 -5.63 0.62 -3.96
N PRO A 43 -6.47 -0.42 -4.04
CA PRO A 43 -6.23 -1.65 -3.29
C PRO A 43 -4.98 -2.41 -3.77
N ALA A 44 -4.68 -2.41 -5.07
CA ALA A 44 -3.47 -3.07 -5.59
C ALA A 44 -2.18 -2.42 -5.07
N VAL A 45 -2.14 -1.08 -5.04
CA VAL A 45 -0.99 -0.32 -4.51
C VAL A 45 -0.81 -0.60 -3.02
N LEU A 46 -1.89 -0.59 -2.24
CA LEU A 46 -1.83 -0.93 -0.81
C LEU A 46 -1.30 -2.35 -0.59
N SER A 47 -1.82 -3.33 -1.34
CA SER A 47 -1.31 -4.71 -1.26
C SER A 47 0.15 -4.82 -1.68
N ALA A 48 0.58 -4.09 -2.71
CA ALA A 48 1.97 -4.09 -3.19
C ALA A 48 2.95 -3.45 -2.19
N ILE A 49 2.50 -2.53 -1.34
CA ILE A 49 3.30 -1.93 -0.27
C ILE A 49 3.36 -2.85 0.95
N ILE A 50 2.20 -3.38 1.37
CA ILE A 50 2.08 -4.19 2.60
C ILE A 50 2.74 -5.57 2.44
N PHE A 51 2.58 -6.22 1.29
CA PHE A 51 3.11 -7.58 1.06
C PHE A 51 4.62 -7.70 1.28
N PRO A 52 5.49 -6.86 0.66
CA PRO A 52 6.92 -6.94 0.91
C PRO A 52 7.28 -6.60 2.36
N GLU A 53 6.56 -5.69 3.01
CA GLU A 53 6.80 -5.36 4.43
C GLU A 53 6.56 -6.56 5.37
N LEU A 54 5.65 -7.46 4.99
CA LEU A 54 5.37 -8.70 5.72
C LEU A 54 6.38 -9.82 5.41
N VAL A 55 6.83 -9.92 4.16
CA VAL A 55 7.65 -11.05 3.67
C VAL A 55 9.16 -10.81 3.79
N LEU A 56 9.61 -9.56 3.65
CA LEU A 56 11.03 -9.21 3.73
C LEU A 56 11.37 -8.74 5.14
N GLN A 57 12.10 -9.58 5.89
CA GLN A 57 12.80 -9.14 7.10
C GLN A 57 14.26 -8.87 6.75
N SER A 58 14.72 -7.64 6.99
CA SER A 58 16.14 -7.25 6.85
C SER A 58 16.77 -7.58 5.48
N GLY A 59 15.98 -7.52 4.40
CA GLY A 59 16.43 -7.78 3.03
C GLY A 59 16.54 -9.26 2.64
N LYS A 60 16.10 -10.18 3.51
CA LYS A 60 15.99 -11.62 3.19
C LYS A 60 14.53 -12.04 3.19
N MET A 61 14.15 -12.86 2.21
CA MET A 61 12.86 -13.53 2.19
C MET A 61 12.88 -14.59 3.29
N ASP A 62 12.17 -14.32 4.39
CA ASP A 62 12.09 -15.24 5.51
C ASP A 62 10.65 -15.74 5.64
N PHE A 63 10.40 -16.88 5.00
CA PHE A 63 9.15 -17.64 5.12
C PHE A 63 9.15 -18.58 6.34
N SER A 64 10.16 -18.49 7.20
CA SER A 64 10.22 -19.31 8.41
C SER A 64 9.08 -18.94 9.37
N PRO A 65 8.52 -19.92 10.12
CA PRO A 65 7.62 -19.66 11.25
C PRO A 65 8.20 -18.73 12.32
N GLY A 66 9.50 -18.44 12.30
CA GLY A 66 10.13 -17.42 13.15
C GLY A 66 9.85 -15.97 12.72
N ASN A 67 9.28 -15.75 11.54
CA ASN A 67 8.89 -14.42 11.08
C ASN A 67 7.57 -13.98 11.73
N TYR A 68 7.70 -13.40 12.93
CA TYR A 68 6.56 -12.89 13.72
C TYR A 68 5.70 -11.87 12.95
N ARG A 69 6.29 -11.09 12.03
CA ARG A 69 5.55 -10.12 11.20
C ARG A 69 4.65 -10.80 10.19
N LEU A 70 5.12 -11.86 9.53
CA LEU A 70 4.34 -12.61 8.56
C LEU A 70 3.17 -13.33 9.24
N LEU A 71 3.41 -13.96 10.39
CA LEU A 71 2.35 -14.58 11.21
C LEU A 71 1.33 -13.55 11.70
N ALA A 72 1.78 -12.40 12.21
CA ALA A 72 0.88 -11.33 12.65
C ALA A 72 0.06 -10.76 11.50
N GLY A 73 0.65 -10.56 10.32
CA GLY A 73 -0.04 -10.10 9.12
C GLY A 73 -1.10 -11.10 8.63
N LEU A 74 -0.80 -12.40 8.68
CA LEU A 74 -1.74 -13.45 8.28
C LEU A 74 -2.93 -13.54 9.24
N LEU A 75 -2.68 -13.45 10.54
CA LEU A 75 -3.72 -13.41 11.56
C LEU A 75 -4.56 -12.14 11.46
N ALA A 76 -3.95 -10.98 11.24
CA ALA A 76 -4.64 -9.72 11.01
C ALA A 76 -5.53 -9.78 9.75
N ALA A 77 -5.05 -10.38 8.65
CA ALA A 77 -5.84 -10.58 7.44
C ALA A 77 -7.05 -11.50 7.69
N LEU A 78 -6.88 -12.57 8.47
CA LEU A 78 -7.97 -13.47 8.84
C LEU A 78 -9.04 -12.77 9.67
N VAL A 79 -8.63 -11.93 10.63
CA VAL A 79 -9.55 -11.13 11.46
C VAL A 79 -10.22 -10.02 10.63
N ALA A 80 -9.50 -9.38 9.71
CA ALA A 80 -10.06 -8.40 8.79
C ALA A 80 -11.19 -9.01 7.96
N TRP A 81 -10.97 -10.21 7.42
CA TRP A 81 -11.94 -10.91 6.59
C TRP A 81 -13.20 -11.30 7.39
N ARG A 82 -13.02 -11.76 8.64
CA ARG A 82 -14.13 -12.17 9.49
C ARG A 82 -14.94 -10.99 10.04
N THR A 83 -14.25 -9.94 10.47
CA THR A 83 -14.87 -8.87 11.29
C THR A 83 -15.41 -7.73 10.43
N LYS A 84 -14.90 -7.57 9.19
CA LYS A 84 -15.22 -6.44 8.29
C LYS A 84 -15.13 -5.06 8.97
N ASN A 85 -14.39 -4.97 10.08
CA ASN A 85 -14.25 -3.79 10.92
C ASN A 85 -12.76 -3.43 11.02
N VAL A 86 -12.41 -2.27 10.48
CA VAL A 86 -11.03 -1.79 10.40
C VAL A 86 -10.43 -1.58 11.79
N LEU A 87 -11.20 -1.04 12.74
CA LEU A 87 -10.70 -0.76 14.10
C LEU A 87 -10.34 -2.05 14.85
N LEU A 88 -11.21 -3.07 14.77
CA LEU A 88 -10.94 -4.36 15.40
C LEU A 88 -9.75 -5.07 14.75
N THR A 89 -9.57 -4.91 13.43
CA THR A 89 -8.42 -5.44 12.70
C THR A 89 -7.11 -4.81 13.18
N ILE A 90 -7.09 -3.48 13.33
CA ILE A 90 -5.92 -2.74 13.81
C ILE A 90 -5.59 -3.14 15.26
N LEU A 91 -6.59 -3.12 16.15
CA LEU A 91 -6.39 -3.50 17.56
C LEU A 91 -5.87 -4.92 17.70
N PHE A 92 -6.45 -5.87 16.97
CA PHE A 92 -6.01 -7.27 17.02
C PHE A 92 -4.61 -7.44 16.42
N GLY A 93 -4.33 -6.82 15.26
CA GLY A 93 -3.01 -6.87 14.63
C GLY A 93 -1.92 -6.30 15.55
N MET A 94 -2.17 -5.16 16.18
CA MET A 94 -1.26 -4.57 17.17
C MET A 94 -1.05 -5.49 18.38
N ALA A 95 -2.14 -6.03 18.94
CA ALA A 95 -2.06 -6.96 20.07
C ALA A 95 -1.21 -8.19 19.73
N VAL A 96 -1.41 -8.78 18.55
CA VAL A 96 -0.64 -9.95 18.10
C VAL A 96 0.84 -9.60 17.92
N ILE A 97 1.16 -8.47 17.29
CA ILE A 97 2.57 -8.03 17.12
C ILE A 97 3.24 -7.86 18.49
N TRP A 98 2.58 -7.18 19.43
CA TRP A 98 3.13 -6.95 20.76
C TRP A 98 3.29 -8.25 21.56
N LEU A 99 2.34 -9.18 21.44
CA LEU A 99 2.42 -10.47 22.11
C LEU A 99 3.58 -11.32 21.58
N LEU A 100 3.75 -11.34 20.25
CA LEU A 100 4.85 -12.07 19.60
C LEU A 100 6.21 -11.41 19.89
N GLN A 101 6.27 -10.08 19.97
CA GLN A 101 7.49 -9.35 20.35
C GLN A 101 7.83 -9.49 21.84
N ALA A 102 6.85 -9.73 22.71
CA ALA A 102 7.09 -9.97 24.13
C ALA A 102 7.49 -11.43 24.44
N LEU A 103 7.15 -12.37 23.55
CA LEU A 103 7.46 -13.80 23.68
C LEU A 103 8.78 -14.22 23.02
N GLY A 104 9.37 -13.36 22.18
CA GLY A 104 10.67 -13.57 21.52
C GLY A 104 11.71 -12.58 21.99
#